data_AF-A0A9E3I2W9-F1
#
_entry.id   AF-A0A9E3I2W9-F1
#
_cell.length_a   1.000
_cell.length_b   1.000
_cell.length_c   1.000
_cell.angle_alpha   90.00
_cell.angle_beta   90.00
_cell.angle_gamma   90.00
#
_symmetry.space_group_name_H-M   'P 1'
#
loop_
_entity.id
_entity.type
_entity.pdbx_description
1 polymer ?
#
loop_
_entity_poly.entity_id
_entity_poly.type
_entity_poly.pdbx_seq_one_letter_code
_entity_poly.pdbx_strand_id
1 'polypeptide(L)'
;MATVFNTDDTIFFVGGTGTKTGLANAGGCTKAWYDANFTQLSDIMGSDGACIDYYDGAVYTHSTKRISRTGEFTNSEIGMVVYVYDNQGVPTITTGRYKITDVDPSGDWIEVNDIVATGDSNDVVANVGGAFDKLQTALDNTDASAAAPHNVDILTNKAETFSVIGDQIDVDTGGGSGASGTWKRIIGIDDSGIELAKGSYVDFDGNGQACHVFKVLNVECIEFRHISARDSANTYYGFYVTATVYCQGFLLKDCKSTGCKYGAYSDTVYIRGLTIMGGYYSSATGPALYFVSCRWINVLGVELVGSLAGALIDGDVVGTLFVDGCILRKTANYSVGVYSNQYDTFLVIRNCVFYDIDDCIKLDDPEARLVQYNNIFMLHTAATGKIINRVYGAIKYSDYSCAWAIDGAPAAADRWGNIGIGANSIEQNPQFVDADNSDFRSQNQNVLRGGKSDIADNETEMGAILQKYQFARRAKAVNLGRLQIIR
;
A
#
# COMPACT_ATOMS: atom_id res chain seq x y z
N MET A 1 25.80 -7.89 -3.56
CA MET A 1 24.35 -7.90 -3.82
C MET A 1 24.14 -8.47 -5.20
N ALA A 2 23.19 -9.40 -5.37
CA ALA A 2 22.91 -10.00 -6.67
C ALA A 2 22.31 -8.92 -7.58
N THR A 3 22.85 -8.76 -8.78
CA THR A 3 22.31 -7.78 -9.75
C THR A 3 20.96 -8.29 -10.23
N VAL A 4 19.90 -7.50 -10.13
CA VAL A 4 18.62 -7.77 -10.82
C VAL A 4 18.67 -7.03 -12.15
N PHE A 5 18.27 -7.69 -13.24
CA PHE A 5 18.07 -6.99 -14.50
C PHE A 5 17.11 -5.81 -14.28
N ASN A 6 17.51 -4.63 -14.72
CA ASN A 6 16.96 -3.37 -14.22
C ASN A 6 16.24 -2.55 -15.30
N THR A 7 15.86 -3.20 -16.40
CA THR A 7 15.28 -2.55 -17.59
C THR A 7 13.77 -2.74 -17.72
N ASP A 8 13.20 -3.75 -17.08
CA ASP A 8 11.76 -4.03 -17.12
C ASP A 8 11.18 -4.12 -15.70
N ASP A 9 9.88 -3.84 -15.58
CA ASP A 9 9.14 -4.12 -14.36
C ASP A 9 9.12 -5.62 -14.06
N THR A 10 9.29 -5.98 -12.80
CA THR A 10 9.47 -7.38 -12.36
C THR A 10 8.45 -7.80 -11.31
N ILE A 11 8.18 -9.11 -11.28
CA ILE A 11 7.30 -9.74 -10.31
C ILE A 11 8.02 -10.92 -9.67
N PHE A 12 8.06 -10.89 -8.34
CA PHE A 12 8.62 -11.93 -7.50
C PHE A 12 7.56 -12.49 -6.56
N PHE A 13 7.76 -13.73 -6.13
CA PHE A 13 6.82 -14.43 -5.29
C PHE A 13 7.46 -14.75 -3.94
N VAL A 14 6.66 -14.81 -2.87
CA VAL A 14 7.07 -15.30 -1.55
C VAL A 14 6.05 -16.33 -1.10
N GLY A 15 6.51 -17.52 -0.71
CA GLY A 15 5.63 -18.64 -0.36
C GLY A 15 5.42 -19.62 -1.51
N GLY A 16 4.17 -19.88 -1.88
CA GLY A 16 3.82 -20.86 -2.92
C GLY A 16 2.59 -21.68 -2.55
N THR A 17 2.38 -22.81 -3.20
CA THR A 17 1.32 -23.76 -2.82
C THR A 17 1.73 -24.58 -1.60
N GLY A 18 0.81 -25.29 -0.96
CA GLY A 18 1.16 -26.28 0.08
C GLY A 18 1.83 -25.69 1.33
N THR A 19 3.04 -26.18 1.67
CA THR A 19 3.80 -25.80 2.87
C THR A 19 4.49 -24.45 2.77
N LYS A 20 4.57 -23.88 1.55
CA LYS A 20 5.13 -22.53 1.28
C LYS A 20 6.57 -22.39 1.77
N THR A 21 7.39 -23.42 1.57
CA THR A 21 8.79 -23.41 2.04
C THR A 21 9.62 -22.34 1.31
N GLY A 22 9.47 -22.24 -0.01
CA GLY A 22 10.22 -21.31 -0.86
C GLY A 22 11.72 -21.57 -0.88
N LEU A 23 12.48 -20.65 -1.47
CA LEU A 23 13.95 -20.72 -1.63
C LEU A 23 14.58 -19.35 -1.36
N ALA A 24 15.82 -19.30 -0.88
CA ALA A 24 16.50 -18.01 -0.71
C ALA A 24 16.80 -17.30 -2.05
N ASN A 25 16.84 -18.08 -3.14
CA ASN A 25 17.42 -17.69 -4.43
C ASN A 25 16.43 -17.91 -5.58
N ALA A 26 15.24 -17.32 -5.48
CA ALA A 26 14.20 -17.41 -6.52
C ALA A 26 14.48 -16.46 -7.71
N GLY A 27 13.99 -16.86 -8.89
CA GLY A 27 14.11 -16.18 -10.17
C GLY A 27 12.99 -15.18 -10.46
N GLY A 28 11.71 -15.56 -10.34
CA GLY A 28 10.56 -14.68 -10.65
C GLY A 28 10.27 -14.51 -12.15
N CYS A 29 9.64 -13.40 -12.55
CA CYS A 29 9.30 -13.11 -13.95
C CYS A 29 9.24 -11.60 -14.25
N THR A 30 9.20 -11.23 -15.53
CA THR A 30 8.85 -9.87 -15.96
C THR A 30 7.34 -9.63 -15.84
N LYS A 31 6.95 -8.39 -15.58
CA LYS A 31 5.53 -8.01 -15.56
C LYS A 31 4.82 -8.29 -16.89
N ALA A 32 5.51 -8.08 -18.01
CA ALA A 32 4.97 -8.37 -19.34
C ALA A 32 4.65 -9.87 -19.53
N TRP A 33 5.52 -10.76 -19.03
CA TRP A 33 5.25 -12.20 -19.05
C TRP A 33 4.08 -12.55 -18.13
N TYR A 34 4.04 -12.00 -16.92
CA TYR A 34 2.95 -12.24 -15.97
C TYR A 34 1.60 -11.85 -16.56
N ASP A 35 1.47 -10.64 -17.09
CA ASP A 35 0.22 -10.14 -17.64
C ASP A 35 -0.27 -10.94 -18.88
N ALA A 36 0.65 -11.60 -19.60
CA ALA A 36 0.33 -12.36 -20.82
C ALA A 36 0.09 -13.86 -20.57
N ASN A 37 0.82 -14.46 -19.64
CA ASN A 37 0.92 -15.92 -19.53
C ASN A 37 0.49 -16.47 -18.16
N PHE A 38 0.52 -15.65 -17.09
CA PHE A 38 0.24 -16.16 -15.75
C PHE A 38 -1.25 -16.46 -15.57
N THR A 39 -1.56 -17.71 -15.24
CA THR A 39 -2.91 -18.14 -14.89
C THR A 39 -3.01 -18.66 -13.45
N GLN A 40 -1.92 -19.25 -12.95
CA GLN A 40 -1.83 -19.86 -11.62
C GLN A 40 -0.37 -19.98 -11.17
N LEU A 41 -0.15 -20.19 -9.86
CA LEU A 41 1.21 -20.31 -9.31
C LEU A 41 2.06 -21.42 -9.97
N SER A 42 1.46 -22.54 -10.36
CA SER A 42 2.21 -23.65 -10.97
C SER A 42 2.86 -23.29 -12.32
N ASP A 43 2.46 -22.18 -12.94
CA ASP A 43 3.04 -21.71 -14.20
C ASP A 43 4.45 -21.11 -14.00
N ILE A 44 4.80 -20.74 -12.76
CA ILE A 44 6.08 -20.08 -12.45
C ILE A 44 6.85 -20.73 -11.28
N MET A 45 6.22 -21.64 -10.53
CA MET A 45 6.87 -22.34 -9.42
C MET A 45 6.35 -23.77 -9.27
N GLY A 46 7.20 -24.66 -8.78
CA GLY A 46 6.82 -25.99 -8.34
C GLY A 46 6.04 -26.00 -7.02
N SER A 47 5.83 -27.19 -6.47
CA SER A 47 5.22 -27.37 -5.15
C SER A 47 5.99 -26.61 -4.08
N ASP A 48 5.29 -26.04 -3.10
CA ASP A 48 5.88 -25.38 -1.94
C ASP A 48 6.78 -24.19 -2.27
N GLY A 49 6.65 -23.61 -3.47
CA GLY A 49 7.45 -22.45 -3.91
C GLY A 49 8.79 -22.81 -4.52
N ALA A 50 9.04 -24.10 -4.80
CA ALA A 50 10.24 -24.53 -5.50
C ALA A 50 10.36 -23.86 -6.88
N CYS A 51 11.58 -23.73 -7.41
CA CYS A 51 11.77 -23.32 -8.80
C CYS A 51 11.08 -24.33 -9.73
N ILE A 52 10.54 -23.83 -10.85
CA ILE A 52 9.95 -24.71 -11.86
C ILE A 52 11.05 -25.54 -12.55
N ASP A 53 12.26 -24.97 -12.58
CA ASP A 53 13.47 -25.52 -13.16
C ASP A 53 14.66 -25.15 -12.23
N TYR A 54 15.33 -26.16 -11.63
CA TYR A 54 16.48 -26.00 -10.71
C TYR A 54 17.63 -26.93 -11.09
N TYR A 55 18.80 -26.36 -11.42
CA TYR A 55 19.92 -27.15 -11.92
C TYR A 55 21.27 -26.69 -11.37
N ASP A 56 22.07 -27.64 -10.88
CA ASP A 56 23.44 -27.46 -10.40
C ASP A 56 24.44 -28.16 -11.33
N GLY A 57 25.49 -27.47 -11.77
CA GLY A 57 26.44 -27.99 -12.78
C GLY A 57 25.99 -27.78 -14.22
N ALA A 58 25.22 -26.73 -14.51
CA ALA A 58 24.93 -26.31 -15.88
C ALA A 58 26.15 -25.62 -16.52
N VAL A 59 26.21 -25.60 -17.86
CA VAL A 59 27.30 -24.96 -18.60
C VAL A 59 26.85 -23.60 -19.12
N TYR A 60 27.54 -22.54 -18.74
CA TYR A 60 27.39 -21.23 -19.35
C TYR A 60 28.41 -21.02 -20.47
N THR A 61 27.92 -20.66 -21.65
CA THR A 61 28.73 -20.30 -22.82
C THR A 61 28.64 -18.80 -23.06
N HIS A 62 29.75 -18.08 -22.89
CA HIS A 62 29.84 -16.63 -22.94
C HIS A 62 29.52 -16.07 -24.33
N SER A 63 30.01 -16.71 -25.40
CA SER A 63 29.82 -16.21 -26.77
C SER A 63 28.35 -16.15 -27.21
N THR A 64 27.50 -17.01 -26.66
CA THR A 64 26.07 -17.09 -26.96
C THR A 64 25.20 -16.65 -25.79
N LYS A 65 25.78 -16.35 -24.62
CA LYS A 65 25.07 -16.08 -23.36
C LYS A 65 24.06 -17.17 -22.97
N ARG A 66 24.42 -18.43 -23.22
CA ARG A 66 23.52 -19.57 -22.97
C ARG A 66 23.90 -20.34 -21.72
N ILE A 67 22.92 -20.72 -20.93
CA ILE A 67 23.05 -21.70 -19.86
C ILE A 67 22.42 -23.00 -20.40
N SER A 68 23.22 -24.07 -20.47
CA SER A 68 22.86 -25.30 -21.16
C SER A 68 22.98 -26.50 -20.23
N ARG A 69 21.96 -27.36 -20.27
CA ARG A 69 21.94 -28.68 -19.66
C ARG A 69 20.80 -29.50 -20.27
N THR A 70 21.13 -30.68 -20.77
CA THR A 70 20.21 -31.51 -21.59
C THR A 70 18.92 -31.84 -20.87
N GLY A 71 17.77 -31.43 -21.43
CA GLY A 71 16.41 -31.76 -20.98
C GLY A 71 15.94 -31.08 -19.71
N GLU A 72 16.65 -30.07 -19.22
CA GLU A 72 16.40 -29.48 -17.90
C GLU A 72 15.54 -28.20 -18.00
N PHE A 73 15.64 -27.39 -19.04
CA PHE A 73 14.90 -26.13 -19.18
C PHE A 73 13.52 -26.29 -19.85
N THR A 74 12.82 -27.40 -19.58
CA THR A 74 11.57 -27.75 -20.29
C THR A 74 10.37 -26.87 -19.94
N ASN A 75 10.39 -26.19 -18.79
CA ASN A 75 9.31 -25.31 -18.33
C ASN A 75 9.69 -23.83 -18.37
N SER A 76 10.88 -23.52 -18.88
CA SER A 76 11.39 -22.17 -18.97
C SER A 76 10.78 -21.43 -20.17
N GLU A 77 10.40 -20.18 -19.97
CA GLU A 77 9.82 -19.34 -21.02
C GLU A 77 10.53 -17.98 -21.16
N ILE A 78 10.44 -17.40 -22.36
CA ILE A 78 10.93 -16.04 -22.61
C ILE A 78 10.18 -15.05 -21.71
N GLY A 79 10.93 -14.24 -20.95
CA GLY A 79 10.38 -13.27 -20.00
C GLY A 79 10.26 -13.78 -18.57
N MET A 80 10.51 -15.07 -18.32
CA MET A 80 10.84 -15.56 -16.98
C MET A 80 12.22 -15.06 -16.56
N VAL A 81 12.51 -15.16 -15.27
CA VAL A 81 13.76 -14.70 -14.68
C VAL A 81 14.45 -15.87 -14.01
N VAL A 82 15.76 -15.97 -14.25
CA VAL A 82 16.63 -16.99 -13.69
C VAL A 82 17.61 -16.35 -12.71
N TYR A 83 17.68 -16.90 -11.50
CA TYR A 83 18.78 -16.59 -10.59
C TYR A 83 19.97 -17.51 -10.91
N VAL A 84 21.14 -16.91 -11.10
CA VAL A 84 22.35 -17.58 -11.58
C VAL A 84 23.51 -17.27 -10.65
N TYR A 85 24.29 -18.29 -10.29
CA TYR A 85 25.60 -18.13 -9.66
C TYR A 85 26.60 -19.19 -10.12
N ASP A 86 27.87 -18.83 -10.07
CA ASP A 86 28.98 -19.70 -10.41
C ASP A 86 29.44 -20.45 -9.14
N ASN A 87 29.47 -21.78 -9.19
CA ASN A 87 29.89 -22.62 -8.07
C ASN A 87 31.41 -22.90 -8.08
N GLN A 88 32.12 -22.38 -9.08
CA GLN A 88 33.58 -22.49 -9.14
C GLN A 88 34.27 -21.68 -8.04
N GLY A 89 35.46 -22.14 -7.63
CA GLY A 89 36.29 -21.44 -6.64
C GLY A 89 36.74 -20.03 -7.06
N VAL A 90 36.69 -19.69 -8.35
CA VAL A 90 36.86 -18.33 -8.87
C VAL A 90 35.69 -18.03 -9.82
N PRO A 91 34.70 -17.22 -9.41
CA PRO A 91 33.52 -16.94 -10.23
C PRO A 91 33.91 -16.27 -11.56
N THR A 92 33.48 -16.87 -12.66
CA THR A 92 33.60 -16.31 -14.01
C THR A 92 32.36 -15.51 -14.40
N ILE A 93 31.24 -15.75 -13.72
CA ILE A 93 29.94 -15.10 -13.90
C ILE A 93 29.60 -14.30 -12.65
N THR A 94 29.02 -13.11 -12.83
CA THR A 94 28.46 -12.33 -11.73
C THR A 94 27.16 -12.97 -11.24
N THR A 95 27.07 -13.26 -9.94
CA THR A 95 25.81 -13.73 -9.34
C THR A 95 24.69 -12.70 -9.52
N GLY A 96 23.54 -13.12 -10.04
CA GLY A 96 22.47 -12.20 -10.39
C GLY A 96 21.18 -12.88 -10.81
N ARG A 97 20.17 -12.06 -11.08
CA ARG A 97 18.89 -12.42 -11.68
C ARG A 97 18.83 -11.85 -13.08
N TYR A 98 18.66 -12.74 -14.05
CA TYR A 98 18.74 -12.41 -15.47
C TYR A 98 17.44 -12.79 -16.16
N LYS A 99 17.01 -11.95 -17.11
CA LYS A 99 15.86 -12.23 -17.95
C LYS A 99 16.21 -13.29 -18.98
N ILE A 100 15.35 -14.30 -19.10
CA ILE A 100 15.41 -15.29 -20.19
C ILE A 100 14.89 -14.63 -21.47
N THR A 101 15.71 -14.62 -22.52
CA THR A 101 15.39 -14.00 -23.81
C THR A 101 15.13 -15.00 -24.92
N ASP A 102 15.61 -16.23 -24.78
CA ASP A 102 15.34 -17.31 -25.71
C ASP A 102 15.39 -18.66 -24.97
N VAL A 103 14.67 -19.65 -25.50
CA VAL A 103 14.57 -20.99 -24.90
C VAL A 103 14.64 -22.05 -25.99
N ASP A 104 15.35 -23.15 -25.73
CA ASP A 104 15.34 -24.29 -26.65
C ASP A 104 13.98 -25.00 -26.63
N PRO A 105 13.32 -25.22 -27.76
CA PRO A 105 12.12 -26.06 -27.81
C PRO A 105 12.31 -27.48 -27.28
N SER A 106 13.55 -28.01 -27.22
CA SER A 106 13.84 -29.31 -26.58
C SER A 106 14.07 -29.22 -25.06
N GLY A 107 14.21 -28.01 -24.50
CA GLY A 107 14.56 -27.79 -23.09
C GLY A 107 16.04 -27.95 -22.76
N ASP A 108 16.95 -27.96 -23.75
CA ASP A 108 18.38 -28.18 -23.48
C ASP A 108 19.14 -26.92 -23.04
N TRP A 109 18.61 -25.72 -23.31
CA TRP A 109 19.26 -24.47 -22.93
C TRP A 109 18.27 -23.30 -22.82
N ILE A 110 18.72 -22.27 -22.11
CA ILE A 110 18.14 -20.93 -22.09
C ILE A 110 19.21 -19.89 -22.45
N GLU A 111 18.79 -18.82 -23.10
CA GLU A 111 19.61 -17.63 -23.36
C GLU A 111 19.20 -16.51 -22.42
N VAL A 112 20.18 -15.82 -21.83
CA VAL A 112 19.93 -14.77 -20.82
C VAL A 112 20.55 -13.44 -21.24
N ASN A 113 19.83 -12.35 -20.96
CA ASN A 113 20.34 -11.01 -21.24
C ASN A 113 21.20 -10.46 -20.10
N ASP A 114 22.13 -9.55 -20.46
CA ASP A 114 22.92 -8.72 -19.54
C ASP A 114 23.72 -9.45 -18.46
N ILE A 115 23.95 -10.75 -18.63
CA ILE A 115 24.85 -11.53 -17.78
C ILE A 115 26.29 -11.03 -17.94
N VAL A 116 26.87 -10.59 -16.82
CA VAL A 116 28.24 -10.08 -16.78
C VAL A 116 29.17 -11.25 -16.48
N ALA A 117 29.94 -11.65 -17.49
CA ALA A 117 30.88 -12.77 -17.40
C ALA A 117 32.24 -12.41 -17.99
N THR A 118 33.30 -13.05 -17.50
CA THR A 118 34.68 -12.92 -18.02
C THR A 118 35.08 -14.07 -18.94
N GLY A 119 34.29 -15.14 -18.97
CA GLY A 119 34.55 -16.36 -19.75
C GLY A 119 33.39 -17.36 -19.63
N ASP A 120 33.59 -18.54 -20.19
CA ASP A 120 32.67 -19.68 -20.03
C ASP A 120 32.78 -20.24 -18.61
N SER A 121 31.68 -20.82 -18.10
CA SER A 121 31.66 -21.59 -16.85
C SER A 121 31.08 -22.97 -17.11
N ASN A 122 31.69 -24.01 -16.54
CA ASN A 122 31.18 -25.38 -16.63
C ASN A 122 30.41 -25.83 -15.37
N ASP A 123 30.21 -24.93 -14.41
CA ASP A 123 29.60 -25.26 -13.12
C ASP A 123 28.74 -24.10 -12.60
N VAL A 124 27.59 -23.93 -13.24
CA VAL A 124 26.62 -22.87 -12.95
C VAL A 124 25.38 -23.47 -12.30
N VAL A 125 24.90 -22.78 -11.27
CA VAL A 125 23.58 -23.05 -10.70
C VAL A 125 22.56 -22.09 -11.30
N ALA A 126 21.45 -22.63 -11.79
CA ALA A 126 20.36 -21.88 -12.40
C ALA A 126 19.02 -22.23 -11.76
N ASN A 127 18.33 -21.19 -11.26
CA ASN A 127 17.05 -21.27 -10.56
C ASN A 127 16.02 -20.44 -11.34
N VAL A 128 15.16 -21.07 -12.13
CA VAL A 128 14.15 -20.37 -12.94
C VAL A 128 12.83 -20.33 -12.19
N GLY A 129 12.21 -19.14 -12.12
CA GLY A 129 10.96 -18.95 -11.39
C GLY A 129 11.11 -19.24 -9.89
N GLY A 130 10.10 -19.86 -9.30
CA GLY A 130 10.05 -20.14 -7.86
C GLY A 130 9.63 -18.95 -7.02
N ALA A 131 9.57 -19.18 -5.72
CA ALA A 131 9.21 -18.19 -4.72
C ALA A 131 10.27 -18.10 -3.61
N PHE A 132 10.44 -16.91 -3.08
CA PHE A 132 11.29 -16.67 -1.93
C PHE A 132 10.75 -17.35 -0.68
N ASP A 133 11.67 -17.78 0.18
CA ASP A 133 11.36 -18.40 1.46
C ASP A 133 10.80 -17.40 2.47
N LYS A 134 11.19 -16.12 2.41
CA LYS A 134 10.73 -15.06 3.30
C LYS A 134 10.56 -13.75 2.54
N LEU A 135 9.66 -12.90 3.04
CA LEU A 135 9.47 -11.57 2.48
C LEU A 135 10.72 -10.72 2.64
N GLN A 136 11.41 -10.81 3.79
CA GLN A 136 12.67 -10.10 4.00
C GLN A 136 13.72 -10.49 2.94
N THR A 137 13.86 -11.79 2.65
CA THR A 137 14.79 -12.27 1.62
C THR A 137 14.46 -11.66 0.25
N ALA A 138 13.18 -11.62 -0.12
CA ALA A 138 12.74 -11.00 -1.37
C ALA A 138 13.05 -9.51 -1.40
N LEU A 139 12.79 -8.78 -0.31
CA LEU A 139 13.08 -7.35 -0.21
C LEU A 139 14.58 -7.05 -0.36
N ASP A 140 15.44 -7.80 0.33
CA ASP A 140 16.90 -7.60 0.31
C ASP A 140 17.54 -7.95 -1.05
N ASN A 141 16.90 -8.83 -1.81
CA ASN A 141 17.45 -9.42 -3.04
C ASN A 141 16.76 -8.91 -4.32
N THR A 142 15.82 -7.98 -4.19
CA THR A 142 15.14 -7.34 -5.32
C THR A 142 15.21 -5.83 -5.13
N ASP A 143 15.78 -5.15 -6.13
CA ASP A 143 15.99 -3.70 -6.08
C ASP A 143 15.01 -3.01 -7.02
N ALA A 144 14.46 -1.88 -6.60
CA ALA A 144 13.70 -0.97 -7.45
C ALA A 144 14.55 0.29 -7.68
N SER A 145 15.44 0.23 -8.68
CA SER A 145 16.51 1.22 -8.85
C SER A 145 16.08 2.39 -9.75
N ALA A 146 16.45 3.62 -9.39
CA ALA A 146 16.23 4.77 -10.29
C ALA A 146 17.38 5.02 -11.28
N ALA A 147 18.54 4.40 -11.09
CA ALA A 147 19.63 4.47 -12.07
C ALA A 147 19.21 3.82 -13.40
N ALA A 148 18.33 2.83 -13.31
CA ALA A 148 17.58 2.23 -14.40
C ALA A 148 16.13 2.02 -13.93
N PRO A 149 15.25 3.02 -14.08
CA PRO A 149 13.92 3.03 -13.47
C PRO A 149 13.08 1.82 -13.85
N HIS A 150 12.73 1.00 -12.85
CA HIS A 150 11.78 -0.11 -12.98
C HIS A 150 11.06 -0.35 -11.66
N ASN A 151 9.86 -0.95 -11.73
CA ASN A 151 9.07 -1.34 -10.58
C ASN A 151 9.30 -2.81 -10.20
N VAL A 152 9.07 -3.11 -8.92
CA VAL A 152 9.14 -4.47 -8.39
C VAL A 152 7.86 -4.76 -7.61
N ASP A 153 7.10 -5.75 -8.07
CA ASP A 153 5.97 -6.28 -7.31
C ASP A 153 6.39 -7.59 -6.64
N ILE A 154 6.17 -7.70 -5.32
CA ILE A 154 6.40 -8.89 -4.52
C ILE A 154 5.04 -9.42 -4.09
N LEU A 155 4.63 -10.53 -4.69
CA LEU A 155 3.38 -11.22 -4.41
C LEU A 155 3.62 -12.27 -3.32
N THR A 156 2.95 -12.14 -2.18
CA THR A 156 3.09 -13.08 -1.07
C THR A 156 1.77 -13.74 -0.73
N ASN A 157 1.79 -15.04 -0.47
CA ASN A 157 0.72 -15.75 0.24
C ASN A 157 1.23 -16.41 1.54
N LYS A 158 2.46 -16.05 1.95
CA LYS A 158 3.14 -16.63 3.11
C LYS A 158 2.92 -15.76 4.33
N ALA A 159 2.23 -16.33 5.31
CA ALA A 159 2.17 -15.74 6.65
C ALA A 159 3.51 -15.95 7.37
N GLU A 160 3.93 -14.95 8.16
CA GLU A 160 5.16 -15.01 8.94
C GLU A 160 4.87 -14.71 10.42
N THR A 161 5.61 -15.36 11.32
CA THR A 161 5.50 -15.17 12.77
C THR A 161 6.88 -14.96 13.35
N PHE A 162 7.05 -13.86 14.07
CA PHE A 162 8.32 -13.46 14.62
C PHE A 162 8.59 -14.19 15.93
N SER A 163 9.86 -14.54 16.14
CA SER A 163 10.25 -15.49 17.18
C SER A 163 11.21 -14.89 18.19
N VAL A 164 11.92 -13.82 17.83
CA VAL A 164 12.88 -13.16 18.71
C VAL A 164 12.69 -11.64 18.74
N ILE A 165 13.23 -11.01 19.77
CA ILE A 165 13.23 -9.56 19.93
C ILE A 165 13.99 -8.92 18.77
N GLY A 166 13.39 -7.91 18.14
CA GLY A 166 13.97 -7.21 17.01
C GLY A 166 13.73 -7.85 15.65
N ASP A 167 13.10 -9.04 15.57
CA ASP A 167 12.62 -9.61 14.30
C ASP A 167 11.63 -8.63 13.67
N GLN A 168 11.89 -8.16 12.47
CA GLN A 168 11.02 -7.24 11.74
C GLN A 168 11.21 -7.40 10.24
N ILE A 169 10.22 -6.96 9.45
CA ILE A 169 10.42 -6.75 8.02
C ILE A 169 10.99 -5.34 7.81
N ASP A 170 12.28 -5.27 7.52
CA ASP A 170 12.95 -4.07 7.04
C ASP A 170 12.66 -3.87 5.56
N VAL A 171 11.78 -2.91 5.28
CA VAL A 171 11.45 -2.52 3.91
C VAL A 171 12.38 -1.39 3.52
N ASP A 172 13.42 -1.78 2.79
CA ASP A 172 14.34 -0.87 2.13
C ASP A 172 14.27 -1.07 0.61
N THR A 173 15.13 -0.34 -0.09
CA THR A 173 15.22 -0.39 -1.55
C THR A 173 15.79 -1.69 -2.06
N GLY A 174 16.33 -2.58 -1.22
CA GLY A 174 17.07 -3.77 -1.66
C GLY A 174 18.48 -3.43 -2.13
N GLY A 175 19.04 -2.30 -1.66
CA GLY A 175 20.43 -1.86 -1.85
C GLY A 175 20.73 -0.82 -2.93
N GLY A 176 19.72 -0.34 -3.64
CA GLY A 176 19.81 0.86 -4.47
C GLY A 176 19.66 2.15 -3.64
N SER A 177 20.05 3.29 -4.21
CA SER A 177 19.58 4.60 -3.72
C SER A 177 18.11 4.77 -4.13
N GLY A 178 17.21 4.80 -3.14
CA GLY A 178 15.80 5.09 -3.35
C GLY A 178 15.69 6.41 -4.08
N ALA A 179 15.13 6.38 -5.28
CA ALA A 179 15.00 7.57 -6.08
C ALA A 179 13.63 7.61 -6.77
N SER A 180 13.24 8.82 -7.15
CA SER A 180 11.88 9.15 -7.57
C SER A 180 11.43 8.44 -8.82
N GLY A 181 10.26 7.79 -8.75
CA GLY A 181 9.55 7.25 -9.91
C GLY A 181 9.49 5.73 -10.00
N THR A 182 10.16 4.99 -9.11
CA THR A 182 10.04 3.52 -9.01
C THR A 182 9.20 3.12 -7.81
N TRP A 183 8.42 2.05 -7.96
CA TRP A 183 7.60 1.48 -6.90
C TRP A 183 8.09 0.09 -6.52
N LYS A 184 8.22 -0.14 -5.22
CA LYS A 184 8.20 -1.48 -4.64
C LYS A 184 6.78 -1.74 -4.14
N ARG A 185 6.18 -2.87 -4.48
CA ARG A 185 4.83 -3.23 -4.04
C ARG A 185 4.86 -4.58 -3.33
N ILE A 186 4.15 -4.68 -2.21
CA ILE A 186 3.99 -5.92 -1.46
C ILE A 186 2.50 -6.23 -1.46
N ILE A 187 2.11 -7.32 -2.12
CA ILE A 187 0.71 -7.63 -2.42
C ILE A 187 0.37 -9.02 -1.88
N GLY A 188 -0.66 -9.09 -1.05
CA GLY A 188 -1.23 -10.36 -0.61
C GLY A 188 -2.00 -11.06 -1.74
N ILE A 189 -1.66 -12.32 -2.01
CA ILE A 189 -2.31 -13.20 -2.99
C ILE A 189 -2.84 -14.48 -2.30
N ASP A 190 -3.77 -15.17 -2.93
CA ASP A 190 -4.22 -16.50 -2.53
C ASP A 190 -3.31 -17.62 -3.08
N ASP A 191 -3.68 -18.87 -2.81
CA ASP A 191 -2.92 -20.05 -3.26
C ASP A 191 -3.06 -20.33 -4.78
N SER A 192 -3.90 -19.56 -5.48
CA SER A 192 -3.94 -19.55 -6.96
C SER A 192 -3.07 -18.43 -7.54
N GLY A 193 -2.51 -17.55 -6.70
CA GLY A 193 -1.74 -16.39 -7.14
C GLY A 193 -2.61 -15.19 -7.51
N ILE A 194 -3.89 -15.22 -7.17
CA ILE A 194 -4.82 -14.12 -7.41
C ILE A 194 -4.73 -13.15 -6.23
N GLU A 195 -4.73 -11.85 -6.51
CA GLU A 195 -4.76 -10.83 -5.46
C GLU A 195 -5.96 -11.02 -4.54
N LEU A 196 -5.71 -10.95 -3.23
CA LEU A 196 -6.75 -11.14 -2.23
C LEU A 196 -7.87 -10.09 -2.35
N ALA A 197 -9.09 -10.50 -2.05
CA ALA A 197 -10.20 -9.57 -1.94
C ALA A 197 -10.08 -8.66 -0.69
N LYS A 198 -10.71 -7.49 -0.73
CA LYS A 198 -10.82 -6.61 0.44
C LYS A 198 -11.35 -7.36 1.67
N GLY A 199 -10.66 -7.21 2.80
CA GLY A 199 -10.98 -7.91 4.05
C GLY A 199 -10.29 -9.28 4.21
N SER A 200 -9.57 -9.74 3.19
CA SER A 200 -8.66 -10.89 3.27
C SER A 200 -7.22 -10.40 3.29
N TYR A 201 -6.36 -11.09 4.03
CA TYR A 201 -4.99 -10.63 4.29
C TYR A 201 -4.01 -11.79 4.38
N VAL A 202 -2.75 -11.49 4.08
CA VAL A 202 -1.60 -12.30 4.53
C VAL A 202 -1.12 -11.75 5.87
N ASP A 203 -1.02 -12.63 6.87
CA ASP A 203 -0.72 -12.25 8.25
C ASP A 203 0.79 -12.26 8.56
N PHE A 204 1.26 -11.14 9.10
CA PHE A 204 2.58 -10.98 9.70
C PHE A 204 2.41 -10.70 11.18
N ASP A 205 2.78 -11.67 11.99
CA ASP A 205 2.54 -11.73 13.42
C ASP A 205 3.82 -11.42 14.20
N GLY A 206 3.85 -10.25 14.85
CA GLY A 206 4.90 -9.85 15.78
C GLY A 206 4.95 -10.69 17.05
N ASN A 207 3.93 -11.51 17.35
CA ASN A 207 3.91 -12.52 18.42
C ASN A 207 4.34 -11.98 19.80
N GLY A 208 3.85 -10.79 20.14
CA GLY A 208 4.16 -10.03 21.35
C GLY A 208 5.60 -9.51 21.43
N GLN A 209 6.41 -9.66 20.38
CA GLN A 209 7.82 -9.29 20.40
C GLN A 209 8.03 -7.78 20.35
N ALA A 210 9.13 -7.34 20.96
CA ALA A 210 9.60 -5.96 20.91
C ALA A 210 10.19 -5.61 19.52
N CYS A 211 9.32 -5.45 18.54
CA CYS A 211 9.65 -5.23 17.13
C CYS A 211 8.60 -4.41 16.40
N HIS A 212 9.00 -3.69 15.36
CA HIS A 212 8.05 -3.19 14.37
C HIS A 212 7.68 -4.34 13.43
N VAL A 213 6.42 -4.51 13.04
CA VAL A 213 6.12 -5.61 12.10
C VAL A 213 6.72 -5.30 10.74
N PHE A 214 6.43 -4.11 10.22
CA PHE A 214 7.07 -3.53 9.06
C PHE A 214 7.76 -2.22 9.44
N LYS A 215 9.05 -2.11 9.09
CA LYS A 215 9.84 -0.91 9.23
C LYS A 215 10.29 -0.44 7.86
N VAL A 216 9.68 0.63 7.38
CA VAL A 216 10.02 1.25 6.10
C VAL A 216 11.09 2.30 6.32
N LEU A 217 12.22 2.14 5.64
CA LEU A 217 13.43 2.96 5.81
C LEU A 217 13.89 3.53 4.48
N ASN A 218 13.80 4.85 4.32
CA ASN A 218 14.37 5.58 3.17
C ASN A 218 13.92 5.06 1.78
N VAL A 219 12.74 4.43 1.70
CA VAL A 219 12.14 4.02 0.43
C VAL A 219 11.33 5.18 -0.09
N GLU A 220 11.55 5.58 -1.35
CA GLU A 220 10.74 6.61 -1.98
C GLU A 220 9.29 6.13 -2.12
N CYS A 221 8.95 5.33 -3.14
CA CYS A 221 7.59 4.85 -3.34
C CYS A 221 7.43 3.38 -2.90
N ILE A 222 6.51 3.14 -1.98
CA ILE A 222 6.18 1.80 -1.48
C ILE A 222 4.67 1.65 -1.37
N GLU A 223 4.16 0.49 -1.79
CA GLU A 223 2.76 0.13 -1.66
C GLU A 223 2.62 -1.20 -0.92
N PHE A 224 1.73 -1.25 0.06
CA PHE A 224 1.27 -2.49 0.69
C PHE A 224 -0.21 -2.71 0.33
N ARG A 225 -0.55 -3.94 -0.05
CA ARG A 225 -1.92 -4.37 -0.37
C ARG A 225 -2.27 -5.69 0.29
N HIS A 226 -3.41 -5.77 0.96
CA HIS A 226 -3.89 -7.02 1.56
C HIS A 226 -2.90 -7.65 2.55
N ILE A 227 -2.17 -6.80 3.29
CA ILE A 227 -1.20 -7.20 4.32
C ILE A 227 -1.76 -6.89 5.71
N SER A 228 -1.60 -7.83 6.63
CA SER A 228 -1.99 -7.70 8.03
C SER A 228 -0.75 -7.72 8.91
N ALA A 229 -0.54 -6.66 9.69
CA ALA A 229 0.52 -6.54 10.68
C ALA A 229 -0.07 -6.63 12.08
N ARG A 230 0.31 -7.63 12.90
CA ARG A 230 -0.33 -7.78 14.21
C ARG A 230 0.60 -8.09 15.36
N ASP A 231 0.09 -7.83 16.56
CA ASP A 231 0.58 -8.31 17.85
C ASP A 231 2.06 -8.02 18.11
N SER A 232 2.55 -6.84 17.74
CA SER A 232 3.84 -6.36 18.28
C SER A 232 3.69 -5.96 19.75
N ALA A 233 4.77 -5.96 20.53
CA ALA A 233 4.73 -5.42 21.89
C ALA A 233 4.15 -3.98 21.90
N ASN A 234 3.52 -3.61 23.02
CA ASN A 234 2.80 -2.34 23.21
C ASN A 234 3.68 -1.06 23.13
N THR A 235 4.95 -1.18 22.78
CA THR A 235 5.87 -0.08 22.50
C THR A 235 6.24 0.05 21.02
N TYR A 236 5.77 -0.86 20.17
CA TYR A 236 6.13 -0.96 18.76
C TYR A 236 4.91 -1.01 17.84
N TYR A 237 5.13 -0.87 16.53
CA TYR A 237 4.11 -0.46 15.56
C TYR A 237 3.89 -1.55 14.52
N GLY A 238 2.67 -1.60 13.96
CA GLY A 238 2.39 -2.49 12.83
C GLY A 238 3.15 -2.02 11.59
N PHE A 239 2.80 -0.83 11.10
CA PHE A 239 3.55 -0.16 10.02
C PHE A 239 4.30 1.04 10.58
N TYR A 240 5.63 0.96 10.62
CA TYR A 240 6.50 2.05 11.03
C TYR A 240 7.20 2.63 9.81
N VAL A 241 6.99 3.91 9.55
CA VAL A 241 7.63 4.64 8.46
C VAL A 241 8.63 5.62 9.06
N THR A 242 9.89 5.50 8.66
CA THR A 242 10.92 6.46 9.04
C THR A 242 11.88 6.72 7.90
N ALA A 243 12.44 7.92 7.88
CA ALA A 243 13.34 8.35 6.83
C ALA A 243 14.30 9.40 7.38
N THR A 244 15.52 9.40 6.86
CA THR A 244 16.57 10.39 7.10
C THR A 244 16.78 11.31 5.90
N VAL A 245 16.16 10.99 4.77
CA VAL A 245 16.12 11.77 3.53
C VAL A 245 14.68 11.88 3.06
N TYR A 246 14.38 12.85 2.19
CA TYR A 246 13.01 13.02 1.69
C TYR A 246 12.58 11.83 0.85
N CYS A 247 11.49 11.18 1.26
CA CYS A 247 10.88 10.02 0.59
C CYS A 247 9.43 10.32 0.25
N GLN A 248 8.88 9.73 -0.83
CA GLN A 248 7.57 10.10 -1.35
C GLN A 248 6.72 8.93 -1.84
N GLY A 249 5.44 8.91 -1.49
CA GLY A 249 4.52 7.93 -2.05
C GLY A 249 4.49 6.64 -1.24
N PHE A 250 3.99 6.75 -0.01
CA PHE A 250 3.66 5.58 0.80
C PHE A 250 2.17 5.30 0.70
N LEU A 251 1.81 4.10 0.26
CA LEU A 251 0.44 3.65 0.13
C LEU A 251 0.18 2.40 0.98
N LEU A 252 -0.77 2.49 1.91
CA LEU A 252 -1.42 1.32 2.50
C LEU A 252 -2.80 1.19 1.89
N LYS A 253 -3.06 0.10 1.17
CA LYS A 253 -4.35 -0.15 0.55
C LYS A 253 -4.93 -1.47 1.04
N ASP A 254 -6.10 -1.40 1.65
CA ASP A 254 -6.79 -2.57 2.20
C ASP A 254 -5.87 -3.41 3.11
N CYS A 255 -5.08 -2.73 3.96
CA CYS A 255 -4.22 -3.38 4.96
C CYS A 255 -4.92 -3.48 6.31
N LYS A 256 -4.36 -4.29 7.21
CA LYS A 256 -4.85 -4.46 8.58
C LYS A 256 -3.73 -4.28 9.58
N SER A 257 -4.02 -3.65 10.71
CA SER A 257 -3.09 -3.59 11.83
C SER A 257 -3.80 -3.76 13.18
N THR A 258 -3.39 -4.74 13.98
CA THR A 258 -4.04 -5.06 15.26
C THR A 258 -3.09 -5.47 16.36
N GLY A 259 -3.38 -5.10 17.62
CA GLY A 259 -2.54 -5.53 18.74
C GLY A 259 -1.16 -4.87 18.80
N CYS A 260 -0.89 -3.85 17.97
CA CYS A 260 0.33 -3.04 18.01
C CYS A 260 0.11 -1.75 18.80
N LYS A 261 1.18 -1.07 19.26
CA LYS A 261 1.09 0.26 19.89
C LYS A 261 0.28 1.21 19.04
N TYR A 262 0.68 1.39 17.78
CA TYR A 262 -0.08 2.13 16.76
C TYR A 262 -0.26 1.22 15.53
N GLY A 263 -1.36 1.41 14.82
CA GLY A 263 -1.64 0.69 13.59
C GLY A 263 -0.63 1.05 12.50
N ALA A 264 -0.47 2.35 12.27
CA ALA A 264 0.61 2.94 11.49
C ALA A 264 1.20 4.17 12.19
N TYR A 265 2.52 4.35 12.04
CA TYR A 265 3.29 5.39 12.70
C TYR A 265 4.33 6.00 11.76
N SER A 266 4.48 7.32 11.78
CA SER A 266 5.66 8.01 11.24
C SER A 266 6.23 8.97 12.28
N ASP A 267 7.54 8.92 12.51
CA ASP A 267 8.27 9.80 13.44
C ASP A 267 9.08 10.91 12.76
N THR A 268 8.96 11.02 11.44
CA THR A 268 9.87 11.83 10.63
C THR A 268 9.12 12.90 9.85
N VAL A 269 9.83 14.00 9.56
CA VAL A 269 9.35 15.09 8.70
C VAL A 269 9.68 14.89 7.22
N TYR A 270 10.38 13.80 6.90
CA TYR A 270 10.91 13.55 5.57
C TYR A 270 9.97 12.73 4.68
N ILE A 271 8.76 12.38 5.15
CA ILE A 271 7.77 11.64 4.36
C ILE A 271 6.82 12.58 3.63
N ARG A 272 6.70 12.34 2.33
CA ARG A 272 5.88 13.07 1.36
C ARG A 272 4.77 12.16 0.83
N GLY A 273 3.53 12.67 0.78
CA GLY A 273 2.41 11.93 0.16
C GLY A 273 2.15 10.56 0.80
N LEU A 274 1.52 10.57 1.99
CA LEU A 274 1.09 9.36 2.68
C LEU A 274 -0.40 9.12 2.41
N THR A 275 -0.71 7.98 1.81
CA THR A 275 -2.08 7.56 1.49
C THR A 275 -2.43 6.26 2.20
N ILE A 276 -3.59 6.26 2.87
CA ILE A 276 -4.16 5.08 3.52
C ILE A 276 -5.59 4.92 2.97
N MET A 277 -5.85 3.82 2.28
CA MET A 277 -7.11 3.57 1.59
C MET A 277 -7.68 2.22 1.99
N GLY A 278 -8.87 2.20 2.57
CA GLY A 278 -9.45 0.97 3.07
C GLY A 278 -8.73 0.44 4.32
N GLY A 279 -9.06 -0.78 4.70
CA GLY A 279 -8.38 -1.46 5.79
C GLY A 279 -8.93 -1.21 7.19
N TYR A 280 -8.32 -1.89 8.16
CA TYR A 280 -8.72 -1.90 9.56
C TYR A 280 -7.50 -1.67 10.45
N TYR A 281 -7.52 -0.60 11.25
CA TYR A 281 -6.40 -0.25 12.13
C TYR A 281 -6.89 -0.13 13.56
N SER A 282 -6.22 -0.84 14.45
CA SER A 282 -6.45 -0.75 15.89
C SER A 282 -5.16 -0.52 16.64
N SER A 283 -5.29 0.09 17.81
CA SER A 283 -4.18 0.42 18.69
C SER A 283 -4.36 -0.24 20.05
N ALA A 284 -3.28 -0.89 20.51
CA ALA A 284 -3.13 -1.43 21.85
C ALA A 284 -2.80 -0.33 22.86
N THR A 285 -2.05 0.70 22.49
CA THR A 285 -1.57 1.76 23.41
C THR A 285 -1.33 3.09 22.69
N GLY A 286 -2.39 3.77 22.22
CA GLY A 286 -2.30 5.11 21.63
C GLY A 286 -3.27 5.40 20.49
N PRO A 287 -2.91 6.29 19.55
CA PRO A 287 -3.70 6.50 18.36
C PRO A 287 -3.66 5.31 17.40
N ALA A 288 -4.75 5.06 16.68
CA ALA A 288 -4.75 4.06 15.61
C ALA A 288 -3.76 4.45 14.50
N LEU A 289 -3.72 5.73 14.13
CA LEU A 289 -2.80 6.31 13.17
C LEU A 289 -2.13 7.55 13.78
N TYR A 290 -0.80 7.58 13.79
CA TYR A 290 -0.02 8.69 14.34
C TYR A 290 1.05 9.12 13.34
N PHE A 291 1.07 10.41 12.99
CA PHE A 291 2.09 10.95 12.10
C PHE A 291 2.70 12.23 12.69
N VAL A 292 4.02 12.25 12.81
CA VAL A 292 4.78 13.44 13.20
C VAL A 292 4.68 14.50 12.11
N SER A 293 4.70 14.15 10.82
CA SER A 293 4.45 15.08 9.71
C SER A 293 4.22 14.34 8.38
N CYS A 294 3.55 14.99 7.44
CA CYS A 294 3.46 14.60 6.02
C CYS A 294 3.63 15.83 5.13
N ARG A 295 4.87 16.23 4.85
CA ARG A 295 5.21 17.47 4.13
C ARG A 295 5.48 17.20 2.65
N TRP A 296 5.09 18.14 1.79
CA TRP A 296 5.38 18.27 0.35
C TRP A 296 4.80 17.21 -0.62
N ILE A 297 4.16 17.64 -1.71
CA ILE A 297 3.92 16.88 -2.96
C ILE A 297 4.37 17.80 -4.09
N ASN A 298 5.24 17.31 -4.96
CA ASN A 298 5.38 17.87 -6.31
C ASN A 298 4.23 17.25 -7.11
N VAL A 299 3.16 18.02 -7.31
CA VAL A 299 1.97 17.53 -8.01
C VAL A 299 2.38 17.31 -9.46
N LEU A 300 2.52 16.05 -9.88
CA LEU A 300 2.44 15.67 -11.29
C LEU A 300 1.16 16.34 -11.82
N GLY A 301 1.29 17.21 -12.82
CA GLY A 301 0.28 18.19 -13.25
C GLY A 301 -1.00 17.63 -13.86
N VAL A 302 -1.44 16.43 -13.49
CA VAL A 302 -2.64 15.79 -14.01
C VAL A 302 -3.31 15.01 -12.88
N GLU A 303 -4.57 15.36 -12.57
CA GLU A 303 -5.50 14.67 -11.65
C GLU A 303 -5.53 15.03 -10.15
N LEU A 304 -5.74 16.31 -9.85
CA LEU A 304 -6.74 16.72 -8.85
C LEU A 304 -7.85 17.55 -9.52
N VAL A 305 -8.31 17.10 -10.69
CA VAL A 305 -9.52 17.67 -11.28
C VAL A 305 -10.68 17.11 -10.46
N GLY A 306 -11.37 17.97 -9.72
CA GLY A 306 -12.48 17.54 -8.83
C GLY A 306 -12.79 18.52 -7.70
N SER A 307 -11.88 19.39 -7.29
CA SER A 307 -12.21 20.54 -6.45
C SER A 307 -12.63 21.71 -7.35
N LEU A 308 -13.93 21.84 -7.60
CA LEU A 308 -14.49 23.08 -8.20
C LEU A 308 -14.62 24.16 -7.13
N ALA A 309 -13.45 24.58 -6.63
CA ALA A 309 -13.12 25.86 -6.04
C ALA A 309 -11.59 25.85 -5.97
N GLY A 310 -10.96 26.43 -6.99
CA GLY A 310 -9.55 26.75 -6.91
C GLY A 310 -9.34 27.69 -5.73
N ALA A 311 -8.75 27.18 -4.66
CA ALA A 311 -7.51 27.77 -4.21
C ALA A 311 -6.44 26.98 -4.97
N LEU A 312 -5.77 27.52 -5.99
CA LEU A 312 -4.54 28.27 -5.73
C LEU A 312 -4.22 28.25 -4.23
N ILE A 313 -3.69 27.11 -3.76
CA ILE A 313 -2.82 27.15 -2.60
C ILE A 313 -1.60 27.89 -3.14
N ASP A 314 -1.50 29.17 -2.77
CA ASP A 314 -0.43 30.08 -3.14
C ASP A 314 0.92 29.35 -3.17
N GLY A 315 1.52 29.24 -4.36
CA GLY A 315 2.96 29.19 -4.61
C GLY A 315 3.82 28.06 -4.03
N ASP A 316 3.42 27.37 -2.96
CA ASP A 316 4.31 26.48 -2.21
C ASP A 316 3.71 25.08 -2.00
N VAL A 317 4.44 24.13 -2.59
CA VAL A 317 4.50 22.67 -2.42
C VAL A 317 3.81 22.14 -1.15
N VAL A 318 2.75 21.34 -1.29
CA VAL A 318 1.87 20.90 -0.19
C VAL A 318 1.91 19.37 0.00
N GLY A 319 2.27 18.89 1.18
CA GLY A 319 2.17 17.46 1.55
C GLY A 319 0.80 17.16 2.12
N THR A 320 0.22 16.02 1.75
CA THR A 320 -1.11 15.61 2.21
C THR A 320 -1.04 14.24 2.87
N LEU A 321 -1.65 14.13 4.06
CA LEU A 321 -2.07 12.87 4.63
C LEU A 321 -3.50 12.59 4.17
N PHE A 322 -3.68 11.56 3.36
CA PHE A 322 -4.98 11.14 2.86
C PHE A 322 -5.40 9.82 3.49
N VAL A 323 -6.52 9.83 4.23
CA VAL A 323 -7.10 8.65 4.88
C VAL A 323 -8.52 8.45 4.34
N ASP A 324 -8.79 7.32 3.70
CA ASP A 324 -10.07 7.06 3.04
C ASP A 324 -10.58 5.67 3.30
N GLY A 325 -11.88 5.51 3.59
CA GLY A 325 -12.50 4.18 3.62
C GLY A 325 -12.05 3.26 4.76
N CYS A 326 -11.41 3.80 5.79
CA CYS A 326 -10.77 3.04 6.87
C CYS A 326 -11.73 2.76 8.03
N ILE A 327 -11.55 1.62 8.71
CA ILE A 327 -12.13 1.37 10.03
C ILE A 327 -11.03 1.54 11.07
N LEU A 328 -11.23 2.45 12.02
CA LEU A 328 -10.31 2.77 13.10
C LEU A 328 -10.95 2.37 14.42
N ARG A 329 -10.25 1.56 15.23
CA ARG A 329 -10.80 1.05 16.49
C ARG A 329 -9.83 1.20 17.66
N LYS A 330 -10.38 1.55 18.81
CA LYS A 330 -9.68 1.47 20.10
C LYS A 330 -9.79 0.07 20.72
N THR A 331 -8.69 -0.43 21.27
CA THR A 331 -8.69 -1.64 22.12
C THR A 331 -8.20 -1.41 23.56
N ALA A 332 -7.68 -0.21 23.91
CA ALA A 332 -7.24 0.13 25.27
C ALA A 332 -7.24 1.65 25.57
N ASN A 333 -6.54 2.11 26.61
CA ASN A 333 -6.71 3.39 27.33
C ASN A 333 -6.55 4.73 26.56
N TYR A 334 -6.01 4.76 25.34
CA TYR A 334 -5.80 6.01 24.59
C TYR A 334 -6.89 6.22 23.54
N SER A 335 -7.30 7.46 23.36
CA SER A 335 -8.62 7.76 22.81
C SER A 335 -8.62 8.39 21.41
N VAL A 336 -7.54 8.28 20.64
CA VAL A 336 -7.39 9.05 19.39
C VAL A 336 -7.44 8.16 18.15
N GLY A 337 -8.11 8.60 17.09
CA GLY A 337 -8.12 7.89 15.80
C GLY A 337 -6.95 8.29 14.92
N VAL A 338 -7.03 9.48 14.34
CA VAL A 338 -5.99 10.11 13.53
C VAL A 338 -5.37 11.27 14.32
N TYR A 339 -4.06 11.19 14.54
CA TYR A 339 -3.31 12.20 15.31
C TYR A 339 -2.19 12.84 14.48
N SER A 340 -2.14 14.17 14.53
CA SER A 340 -1.08 15.00 13.95
C SER A 340 -0.60 16.00 15.00
N ASN A 341 0.70 16.07 15.25
CA ASN A 341 1.21 16.86 16.38
C ASN A 341 2.46 17.69 16.14
N GLN A 342 3.04 17.67 14.94
CA GLN A 342 4.12 18.58 14.55
C GLN A 342 4.06 18.90 13.05
N TYR A 343 4.58 20.07 12.65
CA TYR A 343 4.99 20.42 11.27
C TYR A 343 3.97 20.25 10.12
N ASP A 344 3.39 21.38 9.66
CA ASP A 344 2.53 21.60 8.46
C ASP A 344 1.85 20.37 7.83
N THR A 345 1.07 19.61 8.59
CA THR A 345 0.33 18.46 8.01
C THR A 345 -1.00 18.91 7.43
N PHE A 346 -1.26 18.64 6.15
CA PHE A 346 -2.57 18.84 5.54
C PHE A 346 -3.35 17.51 5.54
N LEU A 347 -4.48 17.47 6.24
CA LEU A 347 -5.27 16.26 6.42
C LEU A 347 -6.50 16.26 5.51
N VAL A 348 -6.69 15.14 4.81
CA VAL A 348 -7.93 14.79 4.10
C VAL A 348 -8.41 13.45 4.63
N ILE A 349 -9.57 13.42 5.28
CA ILE A 349 -10.08 12.20 5.93
C ILE A 349 -11.51 11.92 5.45
N ARG A 350 -11.77 10.78 4.81
CA ARG A 350 -13.08 10.50 4.21
C ARG A 350 -13.54 9.07 4.40
N ASN A 351 -14.85 8.85 4.41
CA ASN A 351 -15.46 7.51 4.41
C ASN A 351 -14.95 6.60 5.54
N CYS A 352 -14.59 7.17 6.69
CA CYS A 352 -13.98 6.44 7.80
C CYS A 352 -15.01 6.12 8.89
N VAL A 353 -14.84 4.97 9.52
CA VAL A 353 -15.60 4.57 10.72
C VAL A 353 -14.66 4.53 11.92
N PHE A 354 -14.98 5.26 12.97
CA PHE A 354 -14.26 5.32 14.23
C PHE A 354 -15.08 4.58 15.30
N TYR A 355 -14.56 3.46 15.79
CA TYR A 355 -15.21 2.62 16.80
C TYR A 355 -14.54 2.79 18.16
N ASP A 356 -15.32 3.23 19.14
CA ASP A 356 -14.88 3.42 20.54
C ASP A 356 -13.68 4.38 20.68
N ILE A 357 -13.59 5.42 19.84
CA ILE A 357 -12.54 6.46 19.88
C ILE A 357 -13.11 7.78 20.43
N ASP A 358 -12.51 8.35 21.50
CA ASP A 358 -12.98 9.63 22.07
C ASP A 358 -12.58 10.88 21.25
N ASP A 359 -11.52 10.82 20.43
CA ASP A 359 -11.03 11.91 19.58
C ASP A 359 -10.76 11.34 18.18
N CYS A 360 -11.75 11.35 17.28
CA CYS A 360 -11.59 10.75 15.95
C CYS A 360 -10.45 11.41 15.17
N ILE A 361 -10.42 12.73 15.14
CA ILE A 361 -9.35 13.53 14.53
C ILE A 361 -8.81 14.46 15.60
N LYS A 362 -7.52 14.35 15.93
CA LYS A 362 -6.88 15.26 16.89
C LYS A 362 -5.75 16.05 16.22
N LEU A 363 -5.90 17.37 16.25
CA LEU A 363 -4.92 18.34 15.74
C LEU A 363 -4.21 18.99 16.93
N ASP A 364 -2.90 18.73 17.03
CA ASP A 364 -2.04 19.19 18.14
C ASP A 364 -0.79 19.89 17.61
N ASP A 365 -0.90 20.45 16.40
CA ASP A 365 0.14 21.21 15.70
C ASP A 365 -0.42 22.56 15.23
N PRO A 366 0.19 23.72 15.58
CA PRO A 366 -0.22 25.05 15.11
C PRO A 366 -0.32 25.18 13.59
N GLU A 367 0.49 24.41 12.85
CA GLU A 367 0.59 24.45 11.40
C GLU A 367 -0.34 23.45 10.69
N ALA A 368 -0.87 22.46 11.42
CA ALA A 368 -1.74 21.44 10.85
C ALA A 368 -3.05 22.03 10.32
N ARG A 369 -3.46 21.53 9.15
CA ARG A 369 -4.63 22.00 8.41
C ARG A 369 -5.52 20.82 8.08
N LEU A 370 -6.70 20.75 8.69
CA LEU A 370 -7.75 19.86 8.18
C LEU A 370 -8.35 20.50 6.93
N VAL A 371 -7.99 19.96 5.78
CA VAL A 371 -8.39 20.46 4.46
C VAL A 371 -9.77 19.94 4.08
N GLN A 372 -10.07 18.68 4.42
CA GLN A 372 -11.37 18.10 4.14
C GLN A 372 -11.62 16.94 5.12
N TYR A 373 -12.83 16.88 5.65
CA TYR A 373 -13.37 15.67 6.24
C TYR A 373 -14.73 15.34 5.61
N ASN A 374 -15.08 14.07 5.39
CA ASN A 374 -16.39 13.72 4.83
C ASN A 374 -16.81 12.29 5.12
N ASN A 375 -18.11 12.04 5.29
CA ASN A 375 -18.68 10.71 5.49
C ASN A 375 -17.98 9.95 6.64
N ILE A 376 -17.90 10.60 7.80
CA ILE A 376 -17.24 10.06 8.99
C ILE A 376 -18.29 9.48 9.94
N PHE A 377 -18.14 8.23 10.37
CA PHE A 377 -19.04 7.61 11.34
C PHE A 377 -18.32 7.35 12.64
N MET A 378 -18.78 7.96 13.73
CA MET A 378 -18.30 7.72 15.08
C MET A 378 -19.28 6.79 15.82
N LEU A 379 -18.84 5.56 16.06
CA LEU A 379 -19.54 4.55 16.83
C LEU A 379 -18.95 4.53 18.25
N HIS A 380 -19.34 5.52 19.06
CA HIS A 380 -18.87 5.67 20.44
C HIS A 380 -20.02 5.45 21.42
N THR A 381 -19.78 4.72 22.51
CA THR A 381 -20.81 4.45 23.52
C THR A 381 -20.93 5.53 24.59
N ALA A 382 -19.95 6.45 24.68
CA ALA A 382 -19.96 7.53 25.67
C ALA A 382 -20.14 8.91 25.01
N ALA A 383 -20.81 9.82 25.73
CA ALA A 383 -21.09 11.18 25.28
C ALA A 383 -19.83 12.05 25.09
N THR A 384 -18.65 11.58 25.53
CA THR A 384 -17.35 12.26 25.48
C THR A 384 -16.69 12.26 24.10
N GLY A 385 -17.17 11.43 23.17
CA GLY A 385 -16.58 11.32 21.84
C GLY A 385 -16.65 12.63 21.04
N LYS A 386 -15.50 13.03 20.51
CA LYS A 386 -15.29 14.18 19.62
C LYS A 386 -14.91 13.67 18.24
N ILE A 387 -15.52 14.25 17.22
CA ILE A 387 -15.15 14.01 15.83
C ILE A 387 -13.86 14.78 15.52
N ILE A 388 -13.75 16.01 16.00
CA ILE A 388 -12.54 16.84 15.90
C ILE A 388 -12.17 17.38 17.27
N ASN A 389 -10.99 17.01 17.77
CA ASN A 389 -10.37 17.63 18.93
C ASN A 389 -9.21 18.52 18.49
N ARG A 390 -9.42 19.83 18.56
CA ARG A 390 -8.46 20.83 18.09
C ARG A 390 -7.79 21.51 19.28
N VAL A 391 -6.57 21.06 19.60
CA VAL A 391 -5.70 21.74 20.57
C VAL A 391 -4.97 22.91 19.88
N TYR A 392 -4.50 22.66 18.65
CA TYR A 392 -3.90 23.64 17.75
C TYR A 392 -4.37 23.42 16.29
N GLY A 393 -3.82 24.17 15.34
CA GLY A 393 -4.09 24.01 13.91
C GLY A 393 -5.39 24.66 13.46
N ALA A 394 -5.74 24.47 12.19
CA ALA A 394 -6.90 25.11 11.58
C ALA A 394 -7.72 24.13 10.72
N ILE A 395 -9.03 24.38 10.65
CA ILE A 395 -9.91 23.78 9.65
C ILE A 395 -9.95 24.76 8.50
N LYS A 396 -9.47 24.36 7.31
CA LYS A 396 -9.34 25.26 6.16
C LYS A 396 -10.54 25.21 5.22
N TYR A 397 -11.07 24.02 4.95
CA TYR A 397 -12.26 23.84 4.14
C TYR A 397 -13.16 22.77 4.78
N SER A 398 -14.27 23.17 5.39
CA SER A 398 -15.24 22.26 6.03
C SER A 398 -16.66 22.41 5.50
N ASP A 399 -16.83 23.20 4.44
CA ASP A 399 -18.15 23.39 3.87
C ASP A 399 -18.59 22.08 3.20
N TYR A 400 -19.81 21.63 3.50
CA TYR A 400 -20.38 20.33 3.09
C TYR A 400 -19.73 19.07 3.66
N SER A 401 -18.93 19.19 4.70
CA SER A 401 -18.45 18.03 5.46
C SER A 401 -19.57 17.43 6.32
N CYS A 402 -19.66 16.10 6.37
CA CYS A 402 -20.58 15.38 7.24
C CYS A 402 -19.86 14.38 8.14
N ALA A 403 -20.32 14.26 9.38
CA ALA A 403 -20.00 13.16 10.27
C ALA A 403 -21.20 12.80 11.14
N TRP A 404 -21.22 11.59 11.67
CA TRP A 404 -22.35 11.08 12.45
C TRP A 404 -21.87 10.44 13.75
N ALA A 405 -22.61 10.63 14.85
CA ALA A 405 -22.39 9.95 16.13
C ALA A 405 -23.61 9.11 16.50
N ILE A 406 -23.42 7.83 16.86
CA ILE A 406 -24.53 6.89 17.14
C ILE A 406 -25.25 7.15 18.46
N ASP A 407 -24.64 7.84 19.42
CA ASP A 407 -25.21 8.03 20.76
C ASP A 407 -26.45 8.96 20.80
N GLY A 408 -26.91 9.44 19.63
CA GLY A 408 -28.13 10.24 19.50
C GLY A 408 -28.03 11.62 20.13
N ALA A 409 -26.86 12.00 20.65
CA ALA A 409 -26.61 13.31 21.20
C ALA A 409 -26.33 14.27 20.02
N PRO A 410 -27.26 15.19 19.71
CA PRO A 410 -27.11 16.11 18.59
C PRO A 410 -25.88 16.97 18.85
N ALA A 411 -24.93 16.91 17.92
CA ALA A 411 -23.83 17.86 17.72
C ALA A 411 -23.55 18.80 18.90
N ALA A 412 -23.08 18.26 20.04
CA ALA A 412 -22.59 19.14 21.10
C ALA A 412 -21.48 19.98 20.46
N ALA A 413 -21.56 21.31 20.61
CA ALA A 413 -20.75 22.27 19.85
C ALA A 413 -19.23 22.06 20.02
N ASP A 414 -18.83 21.30 21.04
CA ASP A 414 -17.46 20.91 21.37
C ASP A 414 -16.98 19.64 20.64
N ARG A 415 -17.87 18.80 20.09
CA ARG A 415 -17.51 17.60 19.30
C ARG A 415 -16.77 17.91 18.00
N TRP A 416 -16.90 19.14 17.53
CA TRP A 416 -16.36 19.63 16.25
C TRP A 416 -15.15 20.55 16.41
N GLY A 417 -14.56 20.61 17.61
CA GLY A 417 -13.41 21.47 17.88
C GLY A 417 -13.76 22.97 17.90
N ASN A 418 -14.98 23.31 18.39
CA ASN A 418 -15.62 24.63 18.42
C ASN A 418 -16.32 25.04 17.11
N ILE A 419 -16.17 26.29 16.63
CA ILE A 419 -16.84 26.90 15.46
C ILE A 419 -16.37 26.27 14.12
N GLY A 420 -16.35 24.94 14.03
CA GLY A 420 -15.88 24.16 12.89
C GLY A 420 -17.00 23.58 12.03
N ILE A 421 -18.25 23.71 12.46
CA ILE A 421 -19.42 23.29 11.71
C ILE A 421 -19.63 24.30 10.56
N GLY A 422 -19.40 23.86 9.33
CA GLY A 422 -19.58 24.69 8.14
C GLY A 422 -21.06 25.04 7.92
N ALA A 423 -21.32 26.21 7.33
CA ALA A 423 -22.67 26.69 7.07
C ALA A 423 -23.52 25.72 6.22
N ASN A 424 -22.88 24.88 5.40
CA ASN A 424 -23.53 23.85 4.59
C ASN A 424 -23.32 22.41 5.11
N SER A 425 -22.95 22.23 6.38
CA SER A 425 -22.90 20.91 7.03
C SER A 425 -24.29 20.27 7.17
N ILE A 426 -24.33 18.94 7.36
CA ILE A 426 -25.60 18.22 7.54
C ILE A 426 -26.36 18.71 8.79
N GLU A 427 -25.63 19.15 9.83
CA GLU A 427 -26.19 19.63 11.08
C GLU A 427 -26.71 21.08 11.03
N GLN A 428 -26.26 21.90 10.08
CA GLN A 428 -26.68 23.31 9.96
C GLN A 428 -27.57 23.61 8.77
N ASN A 429 -27.50 22.81 7.70
CA ASN A 429 -28.24 23.10 6.48
C ASN A 429 -29.57 22.33 6.46
N PRO A 430 -30.73 23.04 6.59
CA PRO A 430 -32.05 22.42 6.67
C PRO A 430 -32.47 21.70 5.38
N GLN A 431 -31.69 21.79 4.30
CA GLN A 431 -31.91 21.00 3.08
C GLN A 431 -31.45 19.54 3.22
N PHE A 432 -30.60 19.21 4.19
CA PHE A 432 -30.14 17.84 4.42
C PHE A 432 -31.03 17.11 5.43
N VAL A 433 -31.15 17.63 6.64
CA VAL A 433 -31.96 17.08 7.75
C VAL A 433 -32.55 18.21 8.59
N ASP A 434 -33.63 17.91 9.31
CA ASP A 434 -34.22 18.81 10.31
C ASP A 434 -33.75 18.39 11.70
N ALA A 435 -32.52 18.81 12.03
CA ALA A 435 -31.86 18.47 13.28
C ALA A 435 -32.62 19.04 14.50
N ASP A 436 -33.25 20.21 14.36
CA ASP A 436 -33.99 20.89 15.43
C ASP A 436 -35.21 20.08 15.89
N ASN A 437 -35.85 19.35 14.98
CA ASN A 437 -36.97 18.44 15.29
C ASN A 437 -36.56 16.96 15.39
N SER A 438 -35.25 16.67 15.42
CA SER A 438 -34.72 15.30 15.39
C SER A 438 -35.21 14.46 14.19
N ASP A 439 -35.57 15.12 13.08
CA ASP A 439 -35.98 14.46 11.83
C ASP A 439 -34.79 14.39 10.87
N PHE A 440 -34.06 13.27 10.97
CA PHE A 440 -32.86 12.98 10.19
C PHE A 440 -33.14 12.37 8.82
N ARG A 441 -34.40 12.37 8.36
CA ARG A 441 -34.73 11.99 6.99
C ARG A 441 -34.31 13.10 6.03
N SER A 442 -33.92 12.70 4.82
CA SER A 442 -33.63 13.64 3.73
C SER A 442 -34.78 14.62 3.50
N GLN A 443 -34.56 15.91 3.76
CA GLN A 443 -35.55 16.94 3.45
C GLN A 443 -35.57 17.27 1.95
N ASN A 444 -34.48 16.99 1.23
CA ASN A 444 -34.40 17.14 -0.22
C ASN A 444 -33.62 15.99 -0.88
N GLN A 445 -34.35 15.08 -1.54
CA GLN A 445 -33.76 13.93 -2.25
C GLN A 445 -32.75 14.30 -3.34
N ASN A 446 -32.75 15.54 -3.84
CA ASN A 446 -31.75 16.00 -4.83
C ASN A 446 -30.37 16.28 -4.21
N VAL A 447 -30.31 16.39 -2.89
CA VAL A 447 -29.10 16.73 -2.13
C VAL A 447 -28.26 15.49 -1.81
N LEU A 448 -28.87 14.30 -1.80
CA LEU A 448 -28.25 13.03 -1.38
C LEU A 448 -27.73 12.14 -2.51
N ARG A 449 -27.97 12.50 -3.79
CA ARG A 449 -27.66 11.64 -4.94
C ARG A 449 -26.27 11.91 -5.52
N GLY A 450 -25.24 11.43 -4.84
CA GLY A 450 -23.92 11.39 -5.46
C GLY A 450 -22.88 10.49 -4.81
N GLY A 451 -23.22 9.71 -3.78
CA GLY A 451 -22.29 8.75 -3.20
C GLY A 451 -21.90 7.63 -4.17
N LYS A 452 -20.71 7.03 -3.94
CA LYS A 452 -20.26 5.82 -4.63
C LYS A 452 -21.23 4.67 -4.32
N SER A 453 -21.57 3.82 -5.29
CA SER A 453 -22.52 2.73 -5.06
C SER A 453 -22.10 1.83 -3.89
N ASP A 454 -23.08 1.29 -3.17
CA ASP A 454 -22.87 0.33 -2.10
C ASP A 454 -22.34 -1.02 -2.65
N ILE A 455 -22.10 -1.98 -1.76
CA ILE A 455 -21.60 -3.31 -2.12
C ILE A 455 -22.61 -4.14 -2.94
N ALA A 456 -23.85 -3.67 -3.09
CA ALA A 456 -24.90 -4.26 -3.91
C ALA A 456 -25.21 -3.43 -5.16
N ASP A 457 -24.31 -2.50 -5.54
CA ASP A 457 -24.44 -1.57 -6.67
C ASP A 457 -25.61 -0.56 -6.57
N ASN A 458 -26.24 -0.40 -5.40
CA ASN A 458 -27.23 0.66 -5.20
C ASN A 458 -26.53 2.01 -5.00
N GLU A 459 -27.09 3.09 -5.56
CA GLU A 459 -26.59 4.44 -5.32
C GLU A 459 -26.67 4.77 -3.81
N THR A 460 -25.55 5.16 -3.18
CA THR A 460 -25.58 5.51 -1.75
C THR A 460 -26.14 6.92 -1.53
N GLU A 461 -27.01 7.05 -0.53
CA GLU A 461 -27.79 8.26 -0.22
C GLU A 461 -27.04 9.28 0.66
N MET A 462 -25.70 9.27 0.73
CA MET A 462 -24.93 10.25 1.49
C MET A 462 -23.86 10.91 0.62
N GLY A 463 -24.05 12.20 0.32
CA GLY A 463 -23.12 13.01 -0.47
C GLY A 463 -23.43 14.50 -0.38
N ALA A 464 -22.42 15.34 -0.56
CA ALA A 464 -22.52 16.79 -0.57
C ALA A 464 -23.19 17.33 -1.85
N ILE A 465 -23.92 18.46 -1.73
CA ILE A 465 -24.61 19.24 -2.78
C ILE A 465 -23.78 19.46 -4.07
N LEU A 466 -22.45 19.43 -3.99
CA LEU A 466 -21.54 19.62 -5.12
C LEU A 466 -21.53 18.48 -6.15
N GLN A 467 -22.09 17.31 -5.85
CA GLN A 467 -22.05 16.18 -6.78
C GLN A 467 -22.98 16.36 -8.00
N LYS A 468 -24.11 17.07 -7.87
CA LYS A 468 -24.99 17.35 -9.04
C LYS A 468 -24.28 18.21 -10.11
N TYR A 469 -23.37 19.10 -9.71
CA TYR A 469 -22.60 19.94 -10.63
C TYR A 469 -21.33 19.26 -11.17
N GLN A 470 -20.75 18.31 -10.43
CA GLN A 470 -19.60 17.52 -10.89
C GLN A 470 -20.02 16.38 -11.83
N PHE A 471 -21.17 15.73 -11.58
CA PHE A 471 -21.67 14.64 -12.42
C PHE A 471 -22.36 15.13 -13.70
N ALA A 472 -22.96 16.33 -13.75
CA ALA A 472 -23.59 16.80 -15.00
C ALA A 472 -22.59 16.94 -16.17
N ARG A 473 -21.32 17.26 -15.90
CA ARG A 473 -20.25 17.29 -16.92
C ARG A 473 -19.47 15.97 -17.03
N ARG A 474 -19.28 15.23 -15.93
CA ARG A 474 -18.57 13.93 -15.92
C ARG A 474 -19.40 12.77 -16.44
N ALA A 475 -20.67 12.67 -16.06
CA ALA A 475 -21.59 11.68 -16.62
C ALA A 475 -21.77 11.91 -18.13
N LYS A 476 -21.71 13.15 -18.63
CA LYS A 476 -21.75 13.40 -20.08
C LYS A 476 -20.48 12.92 -20.80
N ALA A 477 -19.29 13.14 -20.24
CA ALA A 477 -18.03 12.68 -20.83
C ALA A 477 -17.79 11.16 -20.68
N VAL A 478 -18.12 10.59 -19.52
CA VAL A 478 -17.98 9.16 -19.23
C VAL A 478 -19.09 8.34 -19.91
N ASN A 479 -20.32 8.87 -20.04
CA ASN A 479 -21.36 8.21 -20.84
C ASN A 479 -21.11 8.37 -22.35
N LEU A 480 -20.51 9.48 -22.82
CA LEU A 480 -20.07 9.58 -24.24
C LEU A 480 -18.89 8.63 -24.54
N GLY A 481 -18.00 8.39 -23.57
CA GLY A 481 -16.94 7.37 -23.68
C GLY A 481 -17.46 5.93 -23.60
N ARG A 482 -18.46 5.66 -22.75
CA ARG A 482 -19.12 4.35 -22.64
C ARG A 482 -20.05 4.03 -23.81
N LEU A 483 -20.56 5.03 -24.53
CA LEU A 483 -21.41 4.86 -25.72
C LEU A 483 -20.64 4.61 -27.03
N GLN A 484 -19.30 4.47 -27.00
CA GLN A 484 -18.51 4.04 -28.17
C GLN A 484 -17.90 2.64 -28.06
N ILE A 485 -18.21 1.88 -27.02
CA ILE A 485 -17.78 0.46 -26.90
C ILE A 485 -19.00 -0.43 -26.68
N ILE A 486 -20.02 -0.34 -27.53
CA ILE A 486 -20.85 -1.49 -27.93
C ILE A 486 -21.23 -1.31 -29.41
N ARG A 487 -20.60 -2.10 -30.27
CA ARG A 487 -21.34 -3.01 -31.14
C ARG A 487 -20.85 -4.41 -30.88
#